data_AF-A0AAV9QLI7-F1
#
_entry.id   AF-A0AAV9QLI7-F1
#
_cell.length_a   1.000
_cell.length_b   1.000
_cell.length_c   1.000
_cell.angle_alpha   90.00
_cell.angle_beta   90.00
_cell.angle_gamma   90.00
#
_symmetry.space_group_name_H-M   'P 1'
#
loop_
_entity.id
_entity.type
_entity.pdbx_description
1 polymer ?
#
loop_
_entity_poly.entity_id
_entity_poly.type
_entity_poly.pdbx_seq_one_letter_code
_entity_poly.pdbx_strand_id
1 'polypeptide(L)'
;MSKPKAFLKKSKSKKNAEQALETADDFLAAGVDFEEAAGKWRAGDAVKSMRFFSKAIDVYDRGLQKFPNSLDLAYNKARVLLEITTHPILVQQLQAPILEVLQQALEAHRYALSLDQDNADSLFNTAQVLTAIAEESAKDSNRPDQEALQALEEALELQNRCLGVQELKLEESNQQQNEAASQMASEEPTPVESKAMDEGADEGVVTPANNAADQWFLAVEPVTKETLVDTILAELGTLTTLCSILASSTTSAPAKSLAWVEEFSSRLLQTKLPVLVQNAEAERLQEVALAKANFLSSLLEAGYRTGSIDASTYKRERDEAFRSPGLDLERDFAALMANANSLISFNAALADDNAADPSSQASQRWNALSAAIANMTVASKISGPVPEDIAETHLIRGNCSLLQYQLGLPPSMYQPATSNAPQLLKNADTFYRNAGKLYQEEDMKAICQLRAFVSQALLSGSDLMSALASSNAQTSEEWLESQIQDMIDEGLIAPSS
;
A
#
# COMPACT_ATOMS: atom_id res chain seq x y z
N MET A 1 8.00 -1.01 -6.39
CA MET A 1 8.77 -2.00 -5.60
C MET A 1 10.27 -1.75 -5.76
N SER A 2 10.80 -0.79 -5.00
CA SER A 2 12.23 -0.46 -5.02
C SER A 2 13.05 -1.61 -4.42
N LYS A 3 14.07 -2.04 -5.16
CA LYS A 3 14.96 -3.13 -4.75
C LYS A 3 15.59 -2.80 -3.38
N PRO A 4 15.82 -3.80 -2.51
CA PRO A 4 16.54 -3.56 -1.27
C PRO A 4 17.94 -3.04 -1.60
N LYS A 5 18.29 -1.87 -1.02
CA LYS A 5 19.61 -1.24 -1.07
C LYS A 5 20.67 -2.26 -0.65
N ALA A 6 21.30 -2.91 -1.61
CA ALA A 6 22.34 -3.91 -1.39
C ALA A 6 23.71 -3.25 -1.57
N PHE A 7 24.30 -2.76 -0.48
CA PHE A 7 25.69 -2.34 -0.48
C PHE A 7 26.41 -2.89 0.75
N LEU A 8 27.09 -4.03 0.56
CA LEU A 8 28.36 -4.42 1.19
C LEU A 8 28.93 -5.65 0.47
N LYS A 9 29.46 -5.48 -0.75
CA LYS A 9 30.39 -6.47 -1.33
C LYS A 9 31.76 -6.32 -0.66
N LYS A 10 31.91 -6.81 0.58
CA LYS A 10 33.22 -7.17 1.12
C LYS A 10 33.50 -8.63 0.78
N SER A 11 34.71 -8.88 0.27
CA SER A 11 35.20 -10.19 -0.11
C SER A 11 35.10 -11.17 1.06
N LYS A 12 34.57 -12.36 0.78
CA LYS A 12 34.40 -13.45 1.76
C LYS A 12 35.73 -13.76 2.44
N SER A 13 35.86 -13.39 3.71
CA SER A 13 36.70 -14.13 4.65
C SER A 13 35.79 -14.82 5.66
N LYS A 14 35.76 -16.15 5.62
CA LYS A 14 35.09 -16.98 6.62
C LYS A 14 35.72 -16.69 7.98
N LYS A 15 34.96 -16.12 8.92
CA LYS A 15 35.31 -16.12 10.34
C LYS A 15 34.14 -16.67 11.17
N ASN A 16 34.32 -17.90 11.62
CA ASN A 16 33.58 -18.50 12.73
C ASN A 16 34.40 -18.28 14.00
N ALA A 17 33.83 -17.51 14.94
CA ALA A 17 34.09 -17.42 16.39
C ALA A 17 33.72 -15.98 16.78
N GLU A 18 32.92 -15.82 17.84
CA GLU A 18 32.46 -14.55 18.42
C GLU A 18 33.48 -13.41 18.24
N GLN A 19 33.35 -12.65 17.15
CA GLN A 19 34.08 -11.40 17.00
C GLN A 19 33.41 -10.45 17.97
N ALA A 20 34.15 -10.01 19.00
CA ALA A 20 33.65 -9.01 19.92
C ALA A 20 33.27 -7.78 19.10
N LEU A 21 31.97 -7.44 19.08
CA LEU A 21 31.48 -6.25 18.40
C LEU A 21 31.88 -5.05 19.26
N GLU A 22 32.85 -4.28 18.76
CA GLU A 22 33.49 -3.19 19.51
C GLU A 22 33.06 -1.83 18.99
N THR A 23 32.91 -1.65 17.68
CA THR A 23 32.55 -0.38 17.03
C THR A 23 31.12 -0.37 16.52
N ALA A 24 30.55 0.82 16.28
CA ALA A 24 29.21 0.95 15.69
C ALA A 24 29.13 0.24 14.32
N ASP A 25 30.18 0.32 13.51
CA ASP A 25 30.28 -0.35 12.21
C ASP A 25 30.27 -1.88 12.34
N ASP A 26 30.87 -2.44 13.39
CA ASP A 26 30.83 -3.89 13.64
C ASP A 26 29.39 -4.35 13.94
N PHE A 27 28.67 -3.62 14.78
CA PHE A 27 27.26 -3.90 15.07
C PHE A 27 26.39 -3.74 13.83
N LEU A 28 26.64 -2.69 13.03
CA LEU A 28 25.91 -2.45 11.79
C LEU A 28 26.12 -3.61 10.81
N ALA A 29 27.37 -4.00 10.57
CA ALA A 29 27.69 -5.10 9.66
C ALA A 29 27.06 -6.43 10.11
N ALA A 30 27.14 -6.74 11.41
CA ALA A 30 26.53 -7.94 11.96
C ALA A 30 24.99 -7.94 11.86
N GLY A 31 24.35 -6.79 12.05
CA GLY A 31 22.90 -6.63 11.86
C GLY A 31 22.50 -6.88 10.41
N VAL A 32 23.20 -6.23 9.46
CA VAL A 32 22.97 -6.41 8.02
C VAL A 32 23.16 -7.87 7.59
N ASP A 33 24.18 -8.57 8.10
CA ASP A 33 24.40 -9.99 7.83
C ASP A 33 23.19 -10.85 8.25
N PHE A 34 22.56 -10.54 9.38
CA PHE A 34 21.36 -11.22 9.83
C PHE A 34 20.13 -10.88 8.98
N GLU A 35 19.98 -9.63 8.54
CA GLU A 35 18.90 -9.23 7.62
C GLU A 35 19.03 -9.94 6.26
N GLU A 36 20.24 -9.98 5.69
CA GLU A 36 20.48 -10.72 4.44
C GLU A 36 20.20 -12.20 4.60
N ALA A 37 20.52 -12.78 5.76
CA ALA A 37 20.16 -14.16 6.09
C ALA A 37 18.65 -14.32 6.18
N ALA A 38 17.94 -13.40 6.83
CA ALA A 38 16.48 -13.40 6.95
C ALA A 38 15.80 -13.37 5.58
N GLY A 39 16.25 -12.49 4.68
CA GLY A 39 15.71 -12.35 3.33
C GLY A 39 15.79 -13.65 2.51
N LYS A 40 16.84 -14.47 2.71
CA LYS A 40 17.00 -15.76 2.02
C LYS A 40 15.96 -16.80 2.41
N TRP A 41 15.44 -16.73 3.64
CA TRP A 41 14.42 -17.68 4.13
C TRP A 41 12.99 -17.17 3.93
N ARG A 42 12.81 -15.89 3.57
CA ARG A 42 11.50 -15.20 3.56
C ARG A 42 10.42 -15.94 2.75
N ALA A 43 10.76 -16.43 1.55
CA ALA A 43 9.80 -17.09 0.65
C ALA A 43 9.58 -18.58 0.95
N GLY A 44 10.30 -19.18 1.90
CA GLY A 44 10.24 -20.63 2.16
C GLY A 44 10.01 -21.02 3.62
N ASP A 45 10.72 -20.39 4.54
CA ASP A 45 10.63 -20.65 5.99
C ASP A 45 10.50 -19.30 6.72
N ALA A 46 9.27 -18.80 6.78
CA ALA A 46 8.92 -17.53 7.39
C ALA A 46 9.32 -17.47 8.88
N VAL A 47 9.13 -18.56 9.62
CA VAL A 47 9.53 -18.69 11.03
C VAL A 47 11.03 -18.50 11.18
N LYS A 48 11.82 -19.12 10.31
CA LYS A 48 13.28 -18.97 10.32
C LYS A 48 13.72 -17.59 9.87
N SER A 49 13.05 -16.99 8.89
CA SER A 49 13.27 -15.60 8.49
C SER A 49 13.07 -14.66 9.68
N MET A 50 11.95 -14.80 10.41
CA MET A 50 11.67 -14.03 11.62
C MET A 50 12.74 -14.20 12.70
N ARG A 51 13.24 -15.43 12.94
CA ARG A 51 14.34 -15.64 13.90
C ARG A 51 15.61 -14.88 13.54
N PHE A 52 15.89 -14.67 12.24
CA PHE A 52 17.03 -13.87 11.82
C PHE A 52 16.77 -12.37 11.96
N PHE A 53 15.56 -11.89 11.65
CA PHE A 53 15.19 -10.50 11.92
C PHE A 53 15.24 -10.16 13.42
N SER A 54 14.75 -11.03 14.30
CA SER A 54 14.88 -10.83 15.76
C SER A 54 16.34 -10.71 16.19
N LYS A 55 17.24 -11.53 15.62
CA LYS A 55 18.69 -11.41 15.88
C LYS A 55 19.28 -10.10 15.38
N ALA A 56 18.83 -9.60 14.22
CA ALA A 56 19.26 -8.30 13.72
C ALA A 56 18.86 -7.18 14.71
N ILE A 57 17.61 -7.20 15.18
CA ILE A 57 17.11 -6.26 16.21
C ILE A 57 17.96 -6.35 17.49
N ASP A 58 18.23 -7.55 18.01
CA ASP A 58 19.07 -7.75 19.20
C ASP A 58 20.51 -7.22 19.03
N VAL A 59 21.05 -7.29 17.81
CA VAL A 59 22.37 -6.74 17.49
C VAL A 59 22.32 -5.22 17.48
N TYR A 60 21.32 -4.62 16.83
CA TYR A 60 21.14 -3.17 16.82
C TYR A 60 20.89 -2.62 18.22
N ASP A 61 20.08 -3.28 19.05
CA ASP A 61 19.84 -2.88 20.43
C ASP A 61 21.12 -2.86 21.27
N ARG A 62 21.95 -3.91 21.20
CA ARG A 62 23.25 -3.93 21.88
C ARG A 62 24.21 -2.87 21.33
N GLY A 63 24.13 -2.59 20.03
CA GLY A 63 24.88 -1.50 19.40
C GLY A 63 24.47 -0.14 19.94
N LEU A 64 23.17 0.16 19.99
CA LEU A 64 22.61 1.41 20.49
C LEU A 64 22.83 1.63 21.99
N GLN A 65 22.90 0.56 22.80
CA GLN A 65 23.32 0.68 24.20
C GLN A 65 24.75 1.24 24.35
N LYS A 66 25.65 0.91 23.42
CA LYS A 66 27.03 1.42 23.41
C LYS A 66 27.18 2.72 22.63
N PHE A 67 26.40 2.89 21.57
CA PHE A 67 26.48 3.98 20.60
C PHE A 67 25.10 4.61 20.38
N PRO A 68 24.53 5.28 21.41
CA PRO A 68 23.16 5.81 21.33
C PRO A 68 22.99 6.86 20.22
N ASN A 69 24.05 7.58 19.86
CA ASN A 69 23.96 8.61 18.82
C ASN A 69 24.22 8.07 17.41
N SER A 70 24.25 6.75 17.21
CA SER A 70 24.44 6.16 15.88
C SER A 70 23.13 6.13 15.11
N LEU A 71 23.00 7.06 14.15
CA LEU A 71 21.85 7.12 13.25
C LEU A 71 21.70 5.83 12.44
N ASP A 72 22.79 5.24 11.94
CA ASP A 72 22.73 4.03 11.12
C ASP A 72 22.16 2.83 11.89
N LEU A 73 22.58 2.64 13.14
CA LEU A 73 22.04 1.57 13.99
C LEU A 73 20.56 1.82 14.32
N ALA A 74 20.19 3.06 14.65
CA ALA A 74 18.82 3.44 14.95
C ALA A 74 17.89 3.25 13.74
N TYR A 75 18.32 3.74 12.57
CA TYR A 75 17.58 3.65 11.32
C TYR A 75 17.39 2.20 10.87
N ASN A 76 18.44 1.37 10.91
CA ASN A 76 18.31 -0.02 10.47
C ASN A 76 17.46 -0.85 11.44
N LYS A 77 17.55 -0.63 12.76
CA LYS A 77 16.60 -1.23 13.71
C LYS A 77 15.15 -0.89 13.35
N ALA A 78 14.88 0.39 13.15
CA ALA A 78 13.55 0.90 12.85
C ALA A 78 13.02 0.30 11.54
N ARG A 79 13.84 0.27 10.48
CA ARG A 79 13.50 -0.34 9.18
C ARG A 79 13.17 -1.83 9.30
N VAL A 80 13.93 -2.60 10.07
CA VAL A 80 13.63 -4.03 10.28
C VAL A 80 12.30 -4.22 11.00
N LEU A 81 11.99 -3.39 12.00
CA LEU A 81 10.70 -3.43 12.70
C LEU A 81 9.52 -3.10 11.76
N LEU A 82 9.68 -2.13 10.86
CA LEU A 82 8.69 -1.83 9.84
C LEU A 82 8.54 -3.01 8.85
N GLU A 83 9.63 -3.64 8.43
CA GLU A 83 9.59 -4.76 7.49
C GLU A 83 8.83 -5.97 8.05
N ILE A 84 9.09 -6.35 9.32
CA ILE A 84 8.41 -7.51 9.93
C ILE A 84 6.93 -7.26 10.21
N THR A 85 6.51 -6.00 10.35
CA THR A 85 5.11 -5.63 10.62
C THR A 85 4.29 -5.43 9.35
N THR A 86 4.92 -5.17 8.21
CA THR A 86 4.22 -4.88 6.95
C THR A 86 4.34 -5.98 5.91
N HIS A 87 5.34 -6.86 5.99
CA HIS A 87 5.50 -7.93 5.00
C HIS A 87 4.43 -9.04 5.19
N PRO A 88 3.62 -9.38 4.17
CA PRO A 88 2.47 -10.28 4.30
C PRO A 88 2.79 -11.67 4.88
N ILE A 89 3.96 -12.21 4.56
CA ILE A 89 4.39 -13.52 5.09
C ILE A 89 4.92 -13.42 6.54
N LEU A 90 5.54 -12.29 6.91
CA LEU A 90 6.19 -12.15 8.21
C LEU A 90 5.22 -11.74 9.31
N VAL A 91 4.22 -10.92 8.97
CA VAL A 91 3.20 -10.46 9.91
C VAL A 91 2.42 -11.62 10.52
N GLN A 92 2.18 -12.70 9.76
CA GLN A 92 1.54 -13.93 10.21
C GLN A 92 2.34 -14.70 11.27
N GLN A 93 3.62 -14.36 11.45
CA GLN A 93 4.53 -15.01 12.39
C GLN A 93 4.77 -14.19 13.67
N LEU A 94 4.11 -13.04 13.81
CA LEU A 94 4.21 -12.22 15.01
C LEU A 94 3.62 -12.95 16.22
N GLN A 95 4.29 -12.83 17.36
CA GLN A 95 3.86 -13.42 18.64
C GLN A 95 3.08 -12.43 19.51
N ALA A 96 3.03 -11.17 19.09
CA ALA A 96 2.33 -10.08 19.75
C ALA A 96 1.33 -9.46 18.76
N PRO A 97 0.29 -8.76 19.25
CA PRO A 97 -0.61 -8.01 18.39
C PRO A 97 0.16 -7.06 17.47
N ILE A 98 -0.23 -7.01 16.20
CA ILE A 98 0.45 -6.20 15.18
C ILE A 98 0.56 -4.71 15.58
N LEU A 99 -0.47 -4.13 16.20
CA LEU A 99 -0.46 -2.75 16.69
C LEU A 99 0.65 -2.51 17.74
N GLU A 100 0.91 -3.47 18.61
CA GLU A 100 1.97 -3.36 19.62
C GLU A 100 3.35 -3.30 18.95
N VAL A 101 3.58 -4.14 17.95
CA VAL A 101 4.85 -4.19 17.22
C VAL A 101 5.01 -2.95 16.33
N LEU A 102 3.93 -2.45 15.73
CA LEU A 102 3.92 -1.19 14.98
C LEU A 102 4.24 0.02 15.90
N GLN A 103 3.74 0.05 17.13
CA GLN A 103 4.11 1.08 18.10
C GLN A 103 5.61 1.02 18.45
N GLN A 104 6.19 -0.18 18.62
CA GLN A 104 7.64 -0.33 18.80
C GLN A 104 8.42 0.15 17.57
N ALA A 105 7.92 -0.11 16.35
CA ALA A 105 8.51 0.42 15.13
C ALA A 105 8.47 1.96 15.12
N LEU A 106 7.33 2.56 15.51
CA LEU A 106 7.17 4.02 15.57
C LEU A 106 8.13 4.66 16.57
N GLU A 107 8.30 4.06 17.75
CA GLU A 107 9.28 4.53 18.74
C GLU A 107 10.71 4.49 18.21
N ALA A 108 11.10 3.39 17.55
CA ALA A 108 12.42 3.27 16.94
C ALA A 108 12.64 4.30 15.82
N HIS A 109 11.61 4.56 15.01
CA HIS A 109 11.64 5.56 13.95
C HIS A 109 11.72 7.00 14.49
N ARG A 110 10.93 7.33 15.54
CA ARG A 110 11.02 8.61 16.24
C ARG A 110 12.38 8.82 16.89
N TYR A 111 12.99 7.75 17.42
CA TYR A 111 14.35 7.81 17.93
C TYR A 111 15.36 8.15 16.81
N ALA A 112 15.30 7.48 15.66
CA ALA A 112 16.15 7.80 14.51
C ALA A 112 15.97 9.27 14.04
N LEU A 113 14.73 9.74 13.94
CA LEU A 113 14.42 11.14 13.62
C LEU A 113 14.94 12.14 14.66
N SER A 114 15.04 11.74 15.94
CA SER A 114 15.61 12.61 16.97
C SER A 114 17.11 12.84 16.78
N LEU A 115 17.81 11.91 16.10
CA LEU A 115 19.23 12.00 15.78
C LEU A 115 19.48 12.83 14.52
N ASP A 116 18.60 12.74 13.52
CA ASP A 116 18.62 13.55 12.30
C ASP A 116 17.19 13.84 11.81
N GLN A 117 16.73 15.06 12.07
CA GLN A 117 15.35 15.48 11.80
C GLN A 117 15.04 15.70 10.32
N ASP A 118 16.08 15.85 9.49
CA ASP A 118 15.97 16.09 8.05
C ASP A 118 16.41 14.86 7.24
N ASN A 119 16.54 13.71 7.90
CA ASN A 119 16.79 12.44 7.24
C ASN A 119 15.56 12.00 6.43
N ALA A 120 15.58 12.22 5.11
CA ALA A 120 14.47 11.89 4.22
C ALA A 120 13.97 10.45 4.34
N ASP A 121 14.88 9.46 4.44
CA ASP A 121 14.52 8.05 4.60
C ASP A 121 13.80 7.79 5.94
N SER A 122 14.27 8.41 7.02
CA SER A 122 13.63 8.30 8.34
C SER A 122 12.27 8.99 8.35
N LEU A 123 12.14 10.16 7.73
CA LEU A 123 10.86 10.87 7.60
C LEU A 123 9.84 10.01 6.83
N PHE A 124 10.24 9.49 5.67
CA PHE A 124 9.39 8.65 4.83
C PHE A 124 8.94 7.39 5.57
N ASN A 125 9.88 6.63 6.16
CA ASN A 125 9.53 5.39 6.84
C ASN A 125 8.72 5.61 8.13
N THR A 126 8.96 6.71 8.86
CA THR A 126 8.11 7.05 10.03
C THR A 126 6.68 7.28 9.61
N ALA A 127 6.46 7.99 8.50
CA ALA A 127 5.12 8.16 7.95
C ALA A 127 4.49 6.84 7.51
N GLN A 128 5.25 5.93 6.89
CA GLN A 128 4.75 4.59 6.54
C GLN A 128 4.28 3.80 7.77
N VAL A 129 5.00 3.87 8.89
CA VAL A 129 4.57 3.24 10.14
C VAL A 129 3.27 3.85 10.66
N LEU A 130 3.15 5.18 10.64
CA LEU A 130 1.94 5.87 11.09
C LEU A 130 0.73 5.51 10.22
N THR A 131 0.90 5.43 8.90
CA THR A 131 -0.14 4.95 7.99
C THR A 131 -0.55 3.52 8.32
N ALA A 132 0.41 2.61 8.53
CA ALA A 132 0.12 1.23 8.91
C ALA A 132 -0.58 1.11 10.29
N ILE A 133 -0.21 1.95 11.26
CA ILE A 133 -0.92 2.03 12.56
C ILE A 133 -2.37 2.46 12.35
N ALA A 134 -2.61 3.45 11.50
CA ALA A 134 -3.95 3.95 11.25
C ALA A 134 -4.82 2.90 10.54
N GLU A 135 -4.29 2.23 9.50
CA GLU A 135 -4.97 1.14 8.79
C GLU A 135 -5.35 0.00 9.72
N GLU A 136 -4.45 -0.40 10.61
CA GLU A 136 -4.70 -1.46 11.55
C GLU A 136 -5.67 -1.04 12.67
N SER A 137 -5.57 0.21 13.13
CA SER A 137 -6.48 0.75 14.14
C SER A 137 -7.91 0.86 13.62
N ALA A 138 -8.07 1.20 12.34
CA ALA A 138 -9.38 1.30 11.68
C ALA A 138 -10.10 -0.06 11.51
N LYS A 139 -9.40 -1.19 11.67
CA LYS A 139 -10.02 -2.53 11.65
C LYS A 139 -10.74 -2.85 12.97
N ASP A 140 -10.38 -2.19 14.07
CA ASP A 140 -11.01 -2.40 15.38
C ASP A 140 -12.11 -1.36 15.61
N SER A 141 -13.36 -1.76 15.40
CA SER A 141 -14.54 -0.88 15.57
C SER A 141 -14.70 -0.34 17.00
N ASN A 142 -13.97 -0.86 17.98
CA ASN A 142 -13.99 -0.36 19.36
C ASN A 142 -13.00 0.79 19.59
N ARG A 143 -12.06 1.02 18.66
CA ARG A 143 -11.09 2.11 18.76
C ARG A 143 -11.66 3.40 18.18
N PRO A 144 -11.35 4.56 18.77
CA PRO A 144 -11.79 5.83 18.22
C PRO A 144 -11.02 6.14 16.93
N ASP A 145 -11.75 6.37 15.85
CA ASP A 145 -11.17 6.78 14.55
C ASP A 145 -10.30 8.03 14.63
N GLN A 146 -10.51 8.87 15.65
CA GLN A 146 -9.70 10.06 15.90
C GLN A 146 -8.21 9.74 16.07
N GLU A 147 -7.86 8.61 16.68
CA GLU A 147 -6.45 8.20 16.84
C GLU A 147 -5.83 7.86 15.48
N ALA A 148 -6.56 7.13 14.62
CA ALA A 148 -6.13 6.80 13.28
C ALA A 148 -6.00 8.04 12.39
N LEU A 149 -6.97 8.96 12.46
CA LEU A 149 -6.94 10.23 11.73
C LEU A 149 -5.74 11.10 12.14
N GLN A 150 -5.43 11.19 13.44
CA GLN A 150 -4.26 11.93 13.93
C GLN A 150 -2.95 11.33 13.43
N ALA A 151 -2.83 10.00 13.42
CA ALA A 151 -1.65 9.33 12.89
C ALA A 151 -1.47 9.62 11.39
N LEU A 152 -2.55 9.64 10.61
CA LEU A 152 -2.50 9.96 9.17
C LEU A 152 -2.16 11.42 8.89
N GLU A 153 -2.66 12.36 9.70
CA GLU A 153 -2.28 13.77 9.63
C GLU A 153 -0.78 13.95 9.91
N GLU A 154 -0.25 13.32 10.97
CA GLU A 154 1.20 13.31 11.28
C GLU A 154 2.01 12.68 10.14
N ALA A 155 1.51 11.57 9.56
CA ALA A 155 2.16 10.91 8.42
C ALA A 155 2.28 11.85 7.20
N LEU A 156 1.22 12.59 6.87
CA LEU A 156 1.20 13.54 5.76
C LEU A 156 2.13 14.74 6.00
N GLU A 157 2.22 15.23 7.24
CA GLU A 157 3.20 16.26 7.59
C GLU A 157 4.64 15.78 7.40
N LEU A 158 4.95 14.56 7.82
CA LEU A 158 6.27 13.95 7.67
C LEU A 158 6.60 13.66 6.19
N GLN A 159 5.64 13.17 5.41
CA GLN A 159 5.81 12.96 3.96
C GLN A 159 6.05 14.28 3.22
N ASN A 160 5.27 15.33 3.53
CA ASN A 160 5.46 16.63 2.90
C ASN A 160 6.81 17.26 3.27
N ARG A 161 7.30 17.06 4.51
CA ARG A 161 8.67 17.43 4.90
C ARG A 161 9.72 16.61 4.15
N CYS A 162 9.52 15.30 4.03
CA CYS A 162 10.40 14.41 3.27
C CYS A 162 10.52 14.88 1.81
N LEU A 163 9.38 15.17 1.17
CA LEU A 163 9.32 15.67 -0.20
C LEU A 163 10.09 16.99 -0.34
N GLY A 164 9.94 17.92 0.62
CA GLY A 164 10.70 19.18 0.61
C GLY A 164 12.21 18.97 0.71
N VAL A 165 12.68 18.07 1.58
CA VAL A 165 14.12 17.72 1.66
C VAL A 165 14.61 17.08 0.36
N GLN A 166 13.81 16.20 -0.24
CA GLN A 166 14.14 15.54 -1.51
C GLN A 166 14.20 16.54 -2.66
N GLU A 167 13.27 17.50 -2.73
CA GLU A 167 13.26 18.58 -3.73
C GLU A 167 14.53 19.42 -3.66
N LEU A 168 14.93 19.83 -2.45
CA LEU A 168 16.19 20.57 -2.24
C LEU A 168 17.40 19.77 -2.71
N LYS A 169 17.50 18.48 -2.33
CA LYS A 169 18.61 17.61 -2.75
C LYS A 169 18.67 17.41 -4.27
N LEU A 170 17.51 17.31 -4.92
CA LEU A 170 17.43 17.19 -6.37
C LEU A 170 17.90 18.48 -7.05
N GLU A 171 17.48 19.63 -6.55
CA GLU A 171 17.92 20.95 -7.05
C GLU A 171 19.44 21.14 -6.90
N GLU A 172 19.99 20.84 -5.72
CA GLU A 172 21.43 20.87 -5.46
C GLU A 172 22.22 19.96 -6.42
N SER A 173 21.75 18.73 -6.61
CA SER A 173 22.37 17.77 -7.54
C SER A 173 22.36 18.30 -8.98
N ASN A 174 21.25 18.87 -9.43
CA ASN A 174 21.14 19.44 -10.78
C ASN A 174 22.06 20.65 -10.95
N GLN A 175 22.16 21.51 -9.93
CA GLN A 175 23.07 22.65 -9.96
C GLN A 175 24.53 22.20 -10.08
N GLN A 176 24.96 21.24 -9.25
CA GLN A 176 26.32 20.68 -9.30
C GLN A 176 26.64 20.07 -10.67
N GLN A 177 25.69 19.35 -11.28
CA GLN A 177 25.87 18.81 -12.63
C GLN A 177 26.00 19.89 -13.70
N ASN A 178 25.20 20.95 -13.62
CA ASN A 178 25.26 22.07 -14.56
C ASN A 178 26.56 22.86 -14.43
N GLU A 179 27.03 23.10 -13.21
CA GLU A 179 28.31 23.76 -12.94
C GLU A 179 29.48 22.93 -13.47
N ALA A 180 29.49 21.61 -13.21
CA ALA A 180 30.49 20.69 -13.75
C ALA A 180 30.48 20.66 -15.28
N ALA A 181 29.31 20.57 -15.91
CA ALA A 181 29.17 20.60 -17.36
C ALA A 181 29.66 21.92 -17.96
N SER A 182 29.41 23.05 -17.29
CA SER A 182 29.86 24.37 -17.72
C SER A 182 31.38 24.53 -17.62
N GLN A 183 32.00 23.96 -16.59
CA GLN A 183 33.46 23.93 -16.44
C GLN A 183 34.13 23.04 -17.50
N MET A 184 33.55 21.88 -17.81
CA MET A 184 34.05 21.01 -18.87
C MET A 184 33.88 21.62 -20.27
N ALA A 185 32.87 22.48 -20.47
CA ALA A 185 32.64 23.18 -21.74
C ALA A 185 33.55 24.41 -21.94
N SER A 186 34.11 24.97 -20.87
CA SER A 186 35.01 26.13 -20.93
C SER A 186 36.49 25.76 -20.99
N GLU A 187 36.85 24.49 -20.75
CA GLU A 187 38.18 23.95 -21.06
C GLU A 187 38.25 23.55 -22.56
N GLU A 188 38.70 24.46 -23.43
CA GLU A 188 39.10 24.11 -24.80
C GLU A 188 40.19 23.02 -24.78
N PRO A 189 40.16 22.04 -25.72
CA PRO A 189 41.22 21.04 -25.82
C PRO A 189 42.49 21.75 -26.25
N THR A 190 43.39 22.01 -25.30
CA THR A 190 44.75 22.44 -25.62
C THR A 190 45.38 21.35 -26.51
N PRO A 191 45.88 21.68 -27.71
CA PRO A 191 46.57 20.70 -28.53
C PRO A 191 47.86 20.34 -27.81
N VAL A 192 47.94 19.12 -27.30
CA VAL A 192 49.19 18.58 -26.75
C VAL A 192 50.15 18.42 -27.93
N GLU A 193 51.05 19.39 -28.10
CA GLU A 193 52.22 19.24 -28.97
C GLU A 193 53.02 18.02 -28.48
N SER A 194 53.06 17.01 -29.33
CA SER A 194 53.91 15.84 -29.20
C SER A 194 55.37 16.26 -29.40
N LYS A 195 56.07 16.58 -28.31
CA LYS A 195 57.54 16.56 -28.30
C LYS A 195 58.04 15.23 -27.78
N ALA A 196 58.40 14.38 -28.72
CA ALA A 196 59.32 13.28 -28.51
C ALA A 196 60.71 13.82 -28.13
N MET A 197 61.26 13.34 -27.01
CA MET A 197 62.69 13.28 -26.66
C MET A 197 62.76 12.40 -25.39
N ASP A 198 63.11 11.13 -25.52
CA ASP A 198 64.45 10.54 -25.63
C ASP A 198 65.03 10.17 -24.25
N GLU A 199 65.61 8.98 -24.20
CA GLU A 199 65.97 8.18 -23.04
C GLU A 199 67.21 8.72 -22.32
N GLY A 200 67.22 8.61 -20.99
CA GLY A 200 68.40 8.86 -20.17
C GLY A 200 68.16 8.50 -18.70
N ALA A 201 68.72 7.36 -18.29
CA ALA A 201 68.73 6.87 -16.91
C ALA A 201 69.60 7.73 -15.98
N ASP A 202 69.16 7.99 -14.75
CA ASP A 202 69.92 7.72 -13.50
C ASP A 202 69.05 7.90 -12.23
N GLU A 203 69.51 7.28 -11.15
CA GLU A 203 68.87 6.96 -9.88
C GLU A 203 68.48 8.14 -8.95
N GLY A 204 67.44 7.91 -8.14
CA GLY A 204 67.53 8.17 -6.69
C GLY A 204 66.96 9.48 -6.13
N VAL A 205 65.63 9.64 -6.10
CA VAL A 205 64.93 10.37 -5.02
C VAL A 205 63.55 9.74 -4.80
N VAL A 206 63.37 9.00 -3.71
CA VAL A 206 62.06 8.60 -3.20
C VAL A 206 61.52 9.77 -2.37
N THR A 207 60.76 10.65 -3.00
CA THR A 207 59.85 11.57 -2.31
C THR A 207 58.52 10.85 -2.02
N PRO A 208 57.85 11.16 -0.90
CA PRO A 208 56.72 10.38 -0.44
C PRO A 208 55.58 10.55 -1.44
N ALA A 209 55.14 9.43 -2.00
CA ALA A 209 53.87 9.37 -2.70
C ALA A 209 52.80 9.92 -1.75
N ASN A 210 52.17 11.01 -2.17
CA ASN A 210 50.93 11.50 -1.58
C ASN A 210 49.99 10.30 -1.45
N ASN A 211 49.78 9.88 -0.21
CA ASN A 211 48.60 9.11 0.17
C ASN A 211 47.39 10.01 -0.04
N ALA A 212 47.00 10.23 -1.29
CA ALA A 212 45.61 10.37 -1.66
C ALA A 212 45.00 8.97 -1.47
N ALA A 213 44.93 8.57 -0.20
CA ALA A 213 44.19 7.41 0.23
C ALA A 213 42.77 7.63 -0.28
N ASP A 214 42.40 6.90 -1.32
CA ASP A 214 41.18 6.09 -1.38
C ASP A 214 40.05 6.61 -0.48
N GLN A 215 39.65 7.87 -0.67
CA GLN A 215 38.41 8.42 -0.16
C GLN A 215 37.33 7.94 -1.12
N TRP A 216 36.99 6.66 -1.00
CA TRP A 216 35.79 6.12 -1.60
C TRP A 216 34.63 6.78 -0.88
N PHE A 217 34.18 7.92 -1.41
CA PHE A 217 32.93 8.57 -1.04
C PHE A 217 31.85 7.48 -1.09
N LEU A 218 31.21 7.21 0.05
CA LEU A 218 30.02 6.36 0.08
C LEU A 218 29.06 6.96 -0.94
N ALA A 219 28.82 6.27 -2.05
CA ALA A 219 27.93 6.75 -3.09
C ALA A 219 26.50 6.75 -2.53
N VAL A 220 26.11 7.86 -1.92
CA VAL A 220 24.72 8.14 -1.57
C VAL A 220 23.94 8.13 -2.87
N GLU A 221 22.93 7.26 -2.98
CA GLU A 221 22.07 7.25 -4.16
C GLU A 221 21.46 8.65 -4.34
N PRO A 222 21.60 9.26 -5.52
CA PRO A 222 21.10 10.61 -5.74
C PRO A 222 19.58 10.60 -5.69
N VAL A 223 19.01 11.66 -5.10
CA VAL A 223 17.58 11.90 -5.21
C VAL A 223 17.25 12.19 -6.68
N THR A 224 16.24 11.51 -7.21
CA THR A 224 15.80 11.66 -8.60
C THR A 224 14.34 12.10 -8.66
N LYS A 225 13.85 12.51 -9.83
CA LYS A 225 12.42 12.75 -10.05
C LYS A 225 11.57 11.54 -9.66
N GLU A 226 12.04 10.33 -9.93
CA GLU A 226 11.36 9.08 -9.55
C GLU A 226 11.21 8.97 -8.03
N THR A 227 12.24 9.35 -7.27
CA THR A 227 12.18 9.37 -5.80
C THR A 227 11.10 10.32 -5.30
N LEU A 228 10.95 11.50 -5.92
CA LEU A 228 9.88 12.45 -5.57
C LEU A 228 8.50 11.90 -5.95
N VAL A 229 8.38 11.24 -7.11
CA VAL A 229 7.14 10.60 -7.54
C VAL A 229 6.75 9.50 -6.54
N ASP A 230 7.67 8.63 -6.13
CA ASP A 230 7.41 7.58 -5.13
C ASP A 230 6.90 8.18 -3.81
N THR A 231 7.48 9.30 -3.35
CA THR A 231 7.00 10.01 -2.16
C THR A 231 5.58 10.55 -2.34
N ILE A 232 5.27 11.16 -3.49
CA ILE A 232 3.91 11.66 -3.76
C ILE A 232 2.89 10.51 -3.87
N LEU A 233 3.27 9.38 -4.47
CA LEU A 233 2.41 8.19 -4.53
C LEU A 233 2.10 7.67 -3.12
N ALA A 234 3.10 7.70 -2.22
CA ALA A 234 2.89 7.36 -0.81
C ALA A 234 1.98 8.39 -0.10
N GLU A 235 2.08 9.69 -0.38
CA GLU A 235 1.16 10.71 0.12
C GLU A 235 -0.27 10.46 -0.37
N LEU A 236 -0.46 10.14 -1.65
CA LEU A 236 -1.78 9.77 -2.21
C LEU A 236 -2.35 8.52 -1.55
N GLY A 237 -1.50 7.52 -1.24
CA GLY A 237 -1.89 6.34 -0.45
C GLY A 237 -2.40 6.73 0.94
N THR A 238 -1.63 7.51 1.69
CA THR A 238 -2.04 8.00 3.02
C THR A 238 -3.34 8.81 2.98
N LEU A 239 -3.50 9.69 1.98
CA LEU A 239 -4.74 10.45 1.76
C LEU A 239 -5.93 9.54 1.43
N THR A 240 -5.70 8.46 0.66
CA THR A 240 -6.74 7.47 0.34
C THR A 240 -7.25 6.81 1.62
N THR A 241 -6.35 6.35 2.49
CA THR A 241 -6.71 5.77 3.80
C THR A 241 -7.45 6.78 4.68
N LEU A 242 -6.97 8.03 4.74
CA LEU A 242 -7.63 9.09 5.50
C LEU A 242 -9.06 9.35 5.01
N CYS A 243 -9.27 9.44 3.70
CA CYS A 243 -10.61 9.57 3.14
C CYS A 243 -11.51 8.37 3.42
N SER A 244 -10.97 7.15 3.38
CA SER A 244 -11.74 5.94 3.70
C SER A 244 -12.24 5.94 5.15
N ILE A 245 -11.42 6.38 6.11
CA ILE A 245 -11.86 6.51 7.51
C ILE A 245 -12.88 7.65 7.66
N LEU A 246 -12.66 8.80 7.01
CA LEU A 246 -13.64 9.91 7.03
C LEU A 246 -15.00 9.50 6.45
N ALA A 247 -15.00 8.64 5.41
CA ALA A 247 -16.19 8.09 4.79
C ALA A 247 -16.98 7.20 5.77
N SER A 248 -16.30 6.33 6.52
CA SER A 248 -16.93 5.44 7.51
C SER A 248 -17.37 6.17 8.79
N SER A 249 -16.75 7.31 9.11
CA SER A 249 -16.88 7.96 10.42
C SER A 249 -17.43 9.39 10.35
N THR A 250 -18.52 9.56 9.60
CA THR A 250 -19.11 10.88 9.28
C THR A 250 -19.49 11.73 10.50
N THR A 251 -19.78 11.12 11.64
CA THR A 251 -20.12 11.83 12.90
C THR A 251 -18.91 12.28 13.70
N SER A 252 -17.76 11.63 13.52
CA SER A 252 -16.52 11.84 14.28
C SER A 252 -15.51 12.68 13.49
N ALA A 253 -15.68 12.77 12.17
CA ALA A 253 -14.86 13.53 11.26
C ALA A 253 -14.91 15.05 11.56
N PRO A 254 -13.76 15.72 11.74
CA PRO A 254 -13.74 17.18 11.81
C PRO A 254 -14.26 17.79 10.51
N ALA A 255 -15.17 18.78 10.60
CA ALA A 255 -15.80 19.40 9.44
C ALA A 255 -14.83 20.05 8.42
N LYS A 256 -13.59 20.29 8.82
CA LYS A 256 -12.55 20.89 7.98
C LYS A 256 -11.63 19.88 7.30
N SER A 257 -11.67 18.60 7.69
CA SER A 257 -10.72 17.59 7.21
C SER A 257 -10.80 17.40 5.69
N LEU A 258 -12.01 17.33 5.11
CA LEU A 258 -12.15 17.20 3.66
C LEU A 258 -11.64 18.41 2.87
N ALA A 259 -11.93 19.63 3.32
CA ALA A 259 -11.42 20.83 2.67
C ALA A 259 -9.88 20.90 2.73
N TRP A 260 -9.29 20.47 3.84
CA TRP A 260 -7.83 20.36 3.97
C TRP A 260 -7.25 19.30 3.03
N VAL A 261 -7.88 18.13 2.92
CA VAL A 261 -7.47 17.07 1.96
C VAL A 261 -7.51 17.59 0.52
N GLU A 262 -8.57 18.29 0.14
CA GLU A 262 -8.70 18.89 -1.20
C GLU A 262 -7.58 19.91 -1.45
N GLU A 263 -7.32 20.81 -0.50
CA GLU A 263 -6.26 21.81 -0.63
C GLU A 263 -4.87 21.15 -0.71
N PHE A 264 -4.58 20.22 0.20
CA PHE A 264 -3.31 19.49 0.25
C PHE A 264 -3.06 18.73 -1.06
N SER A 265 -4.02 17.91 -1.48
CA SER A 265 -3.92 17.08 -2.68
C SER A 265 -3.89 17.89 -3.97
N SER A 266 -4.54 19.07 -4.03
CA SER A 266 -4.50 19.94 -5.21
C SER A 266 -3.07 20.35 -5.59
N ARG A 267 -2.22 20.64 -4.61
CA ARG A 267 -0.82 21.00 -4.85
C ARG A 267 -0.03 19.83 -5.43
N LEU A 268 -0.27 18.62 -4.93
CA LEU A 268 0.37 17.40 -5.43
C LEU A 268 -0.07 17.10 -6.87
N LEU A 269 -1.38 17.07 -7.11
CA LEU A 269 -1.98 16.63 -8.37
C LEU A 269 -1.89 17.65 -9.49
N GLN A 270 -2.02 18.94 -9.19
CA GLN A 270 -2.11 20.01 -10.20
C GLN A 270 -0.78 20.73 -10.42
N THR A 271 0.10 20.76 -9.42
CA THR A 271 1.37 21.52 -9.48
C THR A 271 2.58 20.61 -9.59
N LYS A 272 2.76 19.67 -8.65
CA LYS A 272 4.01 18.87 -8.56
C LYS A 272 4.06 17.71 -9.56
N LEU A 273 3.07 16.82 -9.53
CA LEU A 273 3.06 15.60 -10.35
C LEU A 273 3.21 15.86 -11.86
N PRO A 274 2.45 16.79 -12.49
CA PRO A 274 2.54 17.00 -13.93
C PRO A 274 3.95 17.37 -14.42
N VAL A 275 4.72 18.06 -13.60
CA VAL A 275 6.11 18.44 -13.91
C VAL A 275 7.07 17.26 -13.73
N LEU A 276 6.87 16.46 -12.68
CA LEU A 276 7.74 15.33 -12.36
C LEU A 276 7.59 14.18 -13.35
N VAL A 277 6.37 13.91 -13.82
CA VAL A 277 6.09 12.81 -14.76
C VAL A 277 6.25 13.23 -16.23
N GLN A 278 6.76 14.44 -16.48
CA GLN A 278 7.00 14.89 -17.84
C GLN A 278 8.04 13.96 -18.51
N ASN A 279 7.61 13.26 -19.55
CA ASN A 279 8.37 12.22 -20.26
C ASN A 279 8.61 10.93 -19.46
N ALA A 280 7.82 10.66 -18.42
CA ALA A 280 7.85 9.37 -17.73
C ALA A 280 7.41 8.23 -18.68
N GLU A 281 7.90 7.02 -18.39
CA GLU A 281 7.52 5.82 -19.13
C GLU A 281 6.05 5.46 -18.90
N ALA A 282 5.46 4.69 -19.83
CA ALA A 282 4.05 4.33 -19.77
C ALA A 282 3.67 3.59 -18.48
N GLU A 283 4.55 2.71 -17.97
CA GLU A 283 4.35 2.00 -16.71
C GLU A 283 4.26 2.95 -15.52
N ARG A 284 5.10 4.00 -15.50
CA ARG A 284 5.06 5.00 -14.44
C ARG A 284 3.83 5.90 -14.54
N LEU A 285 3.41 6.26 -15.76
CA LEU A 285 2.18 7.01 -15.97
C LEU A 285 0.94 6.20 -15.52
N GLN A 286 0.94 4.89 -15.75
CA GLN A 286 -0.08 3.95 -15.26
C GLN A 286 -0.15 3.96 -13.74
N GLU A 287 0.99 3.81 -13.06
CA GLU A 287 1.05 3.81 -11.60
C GLU A 287 0.51 5.11 -11.00
N VAL A 288 0.90 6.26 -11.57
CA VAL A 288 0.42 7.58 -11.14
C VAL A 288 -1.07 7.76 -11.41
N ALA A 289 -1.55 7.33 -12.58
CA ALA A 289 -2.97 7.39 -12.91
C ALA A 289 -3.81 6.53 -11.97
N LEU A 290 -3.32 5.33 -11.62
CA LEU A 290 -4.00 4.40 -10.71
C LEU A 290 -4.07 4.97 -9.28
N ALA A 291 -2.96 5.46 -8.75
CA ALA A 291 -2.92 6.07 -7.42
C ALA A 291 -3.88 7.28 -7.33
N LYS A 292 -3.89 8.13 -8.37
CA LYS A 292 -4.82 9.25 -8.47
C LYS A 292 -6.28 8.78 -8.50
N ALA A 293 -6.61 7.74 -9.27
CA ALA A 293 -7.97 7.23 -9.37
C ALA A 293 -8.47 6.64 -8.03
N ASN A 294 -7.62 5.91 -7.31
CA ASN A 294 -7.94 5.39 -5.97
C ASN A 294 -8.18 6.51 -4.95
N PHE A 295 -7.28 7.49 -4.90
CA PHE A 295 -7.43 8.65 -4.03
C PHE A 295 -8.72 9.42 -4.32
N LEU A 296 -8.95 9.78 -5.58
CA LEU A 296 -10.16 10.54 -5.96
C LEU A 296 -11.44 9.76 -5.66
N SER A 297 -11.44 8.44 -5.85
CA SER A 297 -12.61 7.60 -5.53
C SER A 297 -12.96 7.67 -4.05
N SER A 298 -11.95 7.59 -3.17
CA SER A 298 -12.12 7.66 -1.72
C SER A 298 -12.52 9.06 -1.26
N LEU A 299 -11.93 10.10 -1.84
CA LEU A 299 -12.30 11.50 -1.56
C LEU A 299 -13.76 11.78 -1.94
N LEU A 300 -14.20 11.30 -3.11
CA LEU A 300 -15.57 11.47 -3.56
C LEU A 300 -16.57 10.68 -2.70
N GLU A 301 -16.20 9.48 -2.25
CA GLU A 301 -17.02 8.72 -1.31
C GLU A 301 -17.22 9.50 0.00
N ALA A 302 -16.12 9.97 0.60
CA ALA A 302 -16.16 10.75 1.83
C ALA A 302 -16.99 12.03 1.64
N GLY A 303 -16.76 12.77 0.55
CA GLY A 303 -17.52 13.97 0.23
C GLY A 303 -19.02 13.71 0.03
N TYR A 304 -19.41 12.56 -0.54
CA TYR A 304 -20.82 12.21 -0.66
C TYR A 304 -21.43 11.87 0.69
N ARG A 305 -20.77 11.02 1.48
CA ARG A 305 -21.26 10.57 2.79
C ARG A 305 -21.33 11.72 3.82
N THR A 306 -20.51 12.75 3.68
CA THR A 306 -20.60 13.98 4.49
C THR A 306 -21.59 15.02 3.93
N GLY A 307 -22.23 14.75 2.79
CA GLY A 307 -23.18 15.65 2.14
C GLY A 307 -22.54 16.85 1.42
N SER A 308 -21.24 16.82 1.17
CA SER A 308 -20.49 17.86 0.44
C SER A 308 -20.75 17.82 -1.07
N ILE A 309 -21.04 16.64 -1.62
CA ILE A 309 -21.41 16.47 -3.04
C ILE A 309 -22.66 15.58 -3.18
N ASP A 310 -23.34 15.71 -4.32
CA ASP A 310 -24.49 14.85 -4.65
C ASP A 310 -24.09 13.58 -5.41
N ALA A 311 -25.02 12.63 -5.52
CA ALA A 311 -24.81 11.35 -6.20
C ALA A 311 -24.40 11.52 -7.68
N SER A 312 -24.94 12.55 -8.35
CA SER A 312 -24.64 12.84 -9.75
C SER A 312 -23.18 13.29 -9.93
N THR A 313 -22.70 14.13 -9.03
CA THR A 313 -21.32 14.63 -8.99
C THR A 313 -20.37 13.50 -8.64
N TYR A 314 -20.68 12.71 -7.60
CA TYR A 314 -19.88 11.54 -7.25
C TYR A 314 -19.72 10.61 -8.46
N LYS A 315 -20.82 10.23 -9.12
CA LYS A 315 -20.77 9.38 -10.31
C LYS A 315 -19.89 9.98 -11.41
N ARG A 316 -20.12 11.25 -11.76
CA ARG A 316 -19.44 11.92 -12.88
C ARG A 316 -17.93 12.00 -12.67
N GLU A 317 -17.52 12.49 -11.50
CA GLU A 317 -16.10 12.68 -11.18
C GLU A 317 -15.38 11.34 -11.00
N ARG A 318 -16.05 10.32 -10.43
CA ARG A 318 -15.51 8.95 -10.34
C ARG A 318 -15.30 8.37 -11.74
N ASP A 319 -16.30 8.45 -12.62
CA ASP A 319 -16.16 7.97 -14.00
C ASP A 319 -15.03 8.70 -14.75
N GLU A 320 -14.80 9.99 -14.47
CA GLU A 320 -13.71 10.77 -15.08
C GLU A 320 -12.34 10.32 -14.57
N ALA A 321 -12.20 10.03 -13.27
CA ALA A 321 -10.94 9.53 -12.69
C ALA A 321 -10.43 8.25 -13.39
N PHE A 322 -11.35 7.37 -13.80
CA PHE A 322 -11.03 6.13 -14.52
C PHE A 322 -11.00 6.28 -16.05
N ARG A 323 -11.31 7.46 -16.61
CA ARG A 323 -11.14 7.77 -18.04
C ARG A 323 -9.78 8.39 -18.36
N SER A 324 -8.88 8.46 -17.38
CA SER A 324 -7.52 8.99 -17.55
C SER A 324 -6.77 8.24 -18.68
N PRO A 325 -6.17 8.94 -19.65
CA PRO A 325 -5.41 8.32 -20.75
C PRO A 325 -4.22 7.47 -20.28
N GLY A 326 -3.74 7.72 -19.06
CA GLY A 326 -2.66 6.95 -18.46
C GLY A 326 -3.11 5.62 -17.86
N LEU A 327 -4.41 5.28 -17.86
CA LEU A 327 -4.96 4.10 -17.19
C LEU A 327 -5.45 3.04 -18.20
N ASP A 328 -4.78 1.89 -18.28
CA ASP A 328 -5.16 0.76 -19.13
C ASP A 328 -6.24 -0.11 -18.47
N LEU A 329 -7.50 0.15 -18.81
CA LEU A 329 -8.66 -0.64 -18.37
C LEU A 329 -8.96 -1.87 -19.26
N GLU A 330 -8.06 -2.27 -20.15
CA GLU A 330 -8.22 -3.46 -20.98
C GLU A 330 -7.29 -4.60 -20.56
N ARG A 331 -6.09 -4.25 -20.06
CA ARG A 331 -5.00 -5.22 -19.85
C ARG A 331 -4.35 -5.15 -18.48
N ASP A 332 -4.61 -4.11 -17.71
CA ASP A 332 -4.07 -3.99 -16.36
C ASP A 332 -5.06 -4.50 -15.31
N PHE A 333 -4.66 -5.55 -14.59
CA PHE A 333 -5.50 -6.19 -13.58
C PHE A 333 -5.81 -5.22 -12.43
N ALA A 334 -4.79 -4.49 -11.95
CA ALA A 334 -4.92 -3.57 -10.82
C ALA A 334 -5.88 -2.41 -11.15
N ALA A 335 -5.78 -1.82 -12.35
CA ALA A 335 -6.70 -0.77 -12.78
C ALA A 335 -8.15 -1.26 -12.91
N LEU A 336 -8.38 -2.46 -13.46
CA LEU A 336 -9.71 -3.05 -13.55
C LEU A 336 -10.31 -3.34 -12.17
N MET A 337 -9.51 -3.86 -11.23
CA MET A 337 -9.95 -4.12 -9.86
C MET A 337 -10.23 -2.83 -9.10
N ALA A 338 -9.37 -1.82 -9.20
CA ALA A 338 -9.60 -0.49 -8.63
C ALA A 338 -10.90 0.14 -9.17
N ASN A 339 -11.14 0.01 -10.48
CA ASN A 339 -12.36 0.50 -11.11
C ASN A 339 -13.61 -0.23 -10.57
N ALA A 340 -13.55 -1.56 -10.48
CA ALA A 340 -14.62 -2.38 -9.90
C ALA A 340 -14.90 -2.02 -8.44
N ASN A 341 -13.87 -1.90 -7.60
CA ASN A 341 -14.00 -1.56 -6.19
C ASN A 341 -14.60 -0.16 -6.00
N SER A 342 -14.16 0.84 -6.78
CA SER A 342 -14.75 2.19 -6.72
C SER A 342 -16.25 2.22 -7.07
N LEU A 343 -16.70 1.34 -7.97
CA LEU A 343 -18.12 1.18 -8.33
C LEU A 343 -18.92 0.49 -7.22
N ILE A 344 -18.28 -0.43 -6.50
CA ILE A 344 -18.87 -1.11 -5.33
C ILE A 344 -19.01 -0.13 -4.17
N SER A 345 -17.97 0.66 -3.86
CA SER A 345 -18.02 1.77 -2.90
C SER A 345 -19.11 2.78 -3.25
N PHE A 346 -19.21 3.19 -4.51
CA PHE A 346 -20.31 4.05 -4.98
C PHE A 346 -21.68 3.42 -4.72
N ASN A 347 -21.86 2.13 -4.99
CA ASN A 347 -23.11 1.43 -4.65
C ASN A 347 -23.39 1.43 -3.14
N ALA A 348 -22.38 1.15 -2.30
CA ALA A 348 -22.53 1.11 -0.85
C ALA A 348 -22.92 2.48 -0.30
N ALA A 349 -22.25 3.55 -0.73
CA ALA A 349 -22.57 4.91 -0.34
C ALA A 349 -24.03 5.30 -0.71
N LEU A 350 -24.50 4.94 -1.90
CA LEU A 350 -25.90 5.16 -2.30
C LEU A 350 -26.91 4.27 -1.55
N ALA A 351 -26.48 3.15 -0.97
CA ALA A 351 -27.33 2.28 -0.17
C ALA A 351 -27.59 2.85 1.22
N ASP A 352 -26.58 3.51 1.80
CA ASP A 352 -26.62 4.11 3.13
C ASP A 352 -27.35 5.46 3.16
N ASP A 353 -27.48 6.11 1.99
CA ASP A 353 -28.23 7.36 1.87
C ASP A 353 -29.71 7.12 2.23
N ASN A 354 -30.14 7.71 3.35
CA ASN A 354 -31.53 7.78 3.81
C ASN A 354 -32.37 8.68 2.89
N ALA A 355 -32.20 8.55 1.57
CA ALA A 355 -33.01 9.23 0.58
C ALA A 355 -34.48 8.92 0.87
N ALA A 356 -35.33 9.94 0.81
CA ALA A 356 -36.77 9.80 1.05
C ALA A 356 -37.45 8.78 0.12
N ASP A 357 -36.78 8.39 -0.98
CA ASP A 357 -37.17 7.30 -1.87
C ASP A 357 -35.97 6.38 -2.18
N PRO A 358 -35.83 5.23 -1.48
CA PRO A 358 -34.82 4.20 -1.75
C PRO A 358 -34.87 3.63 -3.18
N SER A 359 -35.97 3.83 -3.91
CA SER A 359 -36.12 3.39 -5.30
C SER A 359 -35.37 4.31 -6.28
N SER A 360 -35.17 5.57 -5.90
CA SER A 360 -34.58 6.61 -6.77
C SER A 360 -33.14 6.29 -7.19
N GLN A 361 -32.37 5.61 -6.32
CA GLN A 361 -30.98 5.24 -6.59
C GLN A 361 -30.79 3.83 -7.13
N ALA A 362 -31.84 2.99 -7.16
CA ALA A 362 -31.73 1.58 -7.52
C ALA A 362 -31.17 1.36 -8.93
N SER A 363 -31.52 2.22 -9.89
CA SER A 363 -30.98 2.18 -11.25
C SER A 363 -29.48 2.48 -11.30
N GLN A 364 -29.01 3.47 -10.54
CA GLN A 364 -27.60 3.83 -10.48
C GLN A 364 -26.78 2.72 -9.82
N ARG A 365 -27.27 2.19 -8.70
CA ARG A 365 -26.67 1.05 -7.98
C ARG A 365 -26.58 -0.20 -8.87
N TRP A 366 -27.66 -0.54 -9.56
CA TRP A 366 -27.68 -1.66 -10.52
C TRP A 366 -26.61 -1.51 -11.62
N ASN A 367 -26.52 -0.32 -12.21
CA ASN A 367 -25.54 -0.04 -13.28
C ASN A 367 -24.10 -0.12 -12.75
N ALA A 368 -23.84 0.39 -11.55
CA ALA A 368 -22.52 0.33 -10.92
C ALA A 368 -22.08 -1.11 -10.67
N LEU A 369 -22.96 -1.93 -10.07
CA LEU A 369 -22.69 -3.35 -9.82
C LEU A 369 -22.50 -4.14 -11.13
N SER A 370 -23.29 -3.85 -12.16
CA SER A 370 -23.14 -4.47 -13.49
C SER A 370 -21.78 -4.12 -14.11
N ALA A 371 -21.35 -2.86 -14.01
CA ALA A 371 -20.06 -2.41 -14.50
C ALA A 371 -18.89 -2.99 -13.69
N ALA A 372 -19.04 -3.16 -12.37
CA ALA A 372 -18.03 -3.82 -11.53
C ALA A 372 -17.83 -5.28 -11.96
N ILE A 373 -18.92 -6.03 -12.17
CA ILE A 373 -18.89 -7.40 -12.70
C ILE A 373 -18.21 -7.44 -14.07
N ALA A 374 -18.47 -6.47 -14.94
CA ALA A 374 -17.84 -6.41 -16.26
C ALA A 374 -16.32 -6.20 -16.16
N ASN A 375 -15.85 -5.27 -15.32
CA ASN A 375 -14.43 -5.05 -15.06
C ASN A 375 -13.75 -6.33 -14.55
N MET A 376 -14.30 -6.98 -13.54
CA MET A 376 -13.77 -8.24 -13.00
C MET A 376 -13.83 -9.40 -14.01
N THR A 377 -14.80 -9.39 -14.92
CA THR A 377 -14.87 -10.37 -16.02
C THR A 377 -13.74 -10.20 -17.02
N VAL A 378 -13.28 -8.97 -17.25
CA VAL A 378 -12.06 -8.70 -18.05
C VAL A 378 -10.83 -9.08 -17.23
N ALA A 379 -10.76 -8.65 -15.97
CA ALA A 379 -9.63 -8.88 -15.07
C ALA A 379 -9.29 -10.38 -14.92
N SER A 380 -10.29 -11.22 -14.69
CA SER A 380 -10.16 -12.68 -14.57
C SER A 380 -9.62 -13.39 -15.83
N LYS A 381 -9.53 -12.70 -16.97
CA LYS A 381 -9.01 -13.25 -18.24
C LYS A 381 -7.61 -12.72 -18.57
N ILE A 382 -7.09 -11.77 -17.81
CA ILE A 382 -5.74 -11.25 -18.01
C ILE A 382 -4.74 -12.35 -17.66
N SER A 383 -3.68 -12.46 -18.46
CA SER A 383 -2.56 -13.36 -18.15
C SER A 383 -1.62 -12.67 -17.17
N GLY A 384 -1.25 -13.33 -16.08
CA GLY A 384 -0.35 -12.75 -15.07
C GLY A 384 -0.84 -12.86 -13.61
N PRO A 385 -2.12 -12.59 -13.31
CA PRO A 385 -2.65 -12.73 -11.95
C PRO A 385 -2.47 -14.15 -11.41
N VAL A 386 -2.21 -14.27 -10.11
CA VAL A 386 -2.09 -15.57 -9.45
C VAL A 386 -3.48 -16.19 -9.21
N PRO A 387 -3.59 -17.49 -8.91
CA PRO A 387 -4.89 -18.12 -8.67
C PRO A 387 -5.73 -17.41 -7.60
N GLU A 388 -5.10 -16.84 -6.58
CA GLU A 388 -5.77 -16.09 -5.50
C GLU A 388 -6.38 -14.78 -6.01
N ASP A 389 -5.67 -14.02 -6.86
CA ASP A 389 -6.23 -12.81 -7.51
C ASP A 389 -7.48 -13.16 -8.33
N ILE A 390 -7.44 -14.27 -9.06
CA ILE A 390 -8.59 -14.75 -9.84
C ILE A 390 -9.72 -15.19 -8.90
N ALA A 391 -9.40 -15.84 -7.78
CA ALA A 391 -10.35 -16.23 -6.75
C ALA A 391 -11.09 -15.01 -6.19
N GLU A 392 -10.35 -13.94 -5.90
CA GLU A 392 -10.89 -12.67 -5.41
C GLU A 392 -11.87 -12.06 -6.42
N THR A 393 -11.53 -12.03 -7.71
CA THR A 393 -12.47 -11.54 -8.73
C THR A 393 -13.78 -12.34 -8.73
N HIS A 394 -13.73 -13.64 -8.47
CA HIS A 394 -14.93 -14.47 -8.37
C HIS A 394 -15.71 -14.18 -7.08
N LEU A 395 -15.04 -14.10 -5.93
CA LEU A 395 -15.67 -13.77 -4.65
C LEU A 395 -16.47 -12.46 -4.75
N ILE A 396 -15.83 -11.40 -5.26
CA ILE A 396 -16.44 -10.07 -5.37
C ILE A 396 -17.58 -10.06 -6.42
N ARG A 397 -17.47 -10.81 -7.53
CA ARG A 397 -18.59 -10.98 -8.48
C ARG A 397 -19.79 -11.69 -7.86
N GLY A 398 -19.53 -12.63 -6.96
CA GLY A 398 -20.55 -13.27 -6.13
C GLY A 398 -21.28 -12.23 -5.27
N ASN A 399 -20.52 -11.40 -4.55
CA ASN A 399 -21.05 -10.32 -3.72
C ASN A 399 -21.89 -9.33 -4.54
N CYS A 400 -21.39 -8.89 -5.70
CA CYS A 400 -22.13 -8.01 -6.61
C CYS A 400 -23.45 -8.63 -7.07
N SER A 401 -23.49 -9.93 -7.32
CA SER A 401 -24.71 -10.64 -7.72
C SER A 401 -25.75 -10.69 -6.59
N LEU A 402 -25.30 -10.87 -5.34
CA LEU A 402 -26.18 -10.78 -4.16
C LEU A 402 -26.67 -9.35 -3.92
N LEU A 403 -25.81 -8.34 -4.03
CA LEU A 403 -26.21 -6.92 -3.94
C LEU A 403 -27.24 -6.55 -5.02
N GLN A 404 -27.06 -7.05 -6.25
CA GLN A 404 -28.06 -6.89 -7.31
C GLN A 404 -29.38 -7.58 -6.96
N TYR A 405 -29.34 -8.75 -6.31
CA TYR A 405 -30.54 -9.44 -5.83
C TYR A 405 -31.27 -8.62 -4.74
N GLN A 406 -30.54 -8.02 -3.80
CA GLN A 406 -31.10 -7.18 -2.74
C GLN A 406 -31.89 -5.99 -3.28
N LEU A 407 -31.47 -5.38 -4.40
CA LEU A 407 -32.23 -4.30 -5.05
C LEU A 407 -33.65 -4.72 -5.47
N GLY A 408 -33.91 -6.01 -5.65
CA GLY A 408 -35.21 -6.56 -6.02
C GLY A 408 -36.15 -6.78 -4.83
N LEU A 409 -35.67 -6.60 -3.60
CA LEU A 409 -36.42 -6.74 -2.36
C LEU A 409 -36.93 -5.37 -1.87
N PRO A 410 -37.91 -5.35 -0.94
CA PRO A 410 -38.30 -4.12 -0.27
C PRO A 410 -37.12 -3.47 0.47
N PRO A 411 -37.03 -2.12 0.50
CA PRO A 411 -38.00 -1.16 -0.04
C PRO A 411 -37.84 -0.85 -1.54
N SER A 412 -36.71 -1.18 -2.17
CA SER A 412 -36.39 -0.73 -3.54
C SER A 412 -37.23 -1.39 -4.64
N MET A 413 -37.51 -2.69 -4.54
CA MET A 413 -38.35 -3.44 -5.50
C MET A 413 -37.99 -3.16 -6.98
N TYR A 414 -36.70 -3.07 -7.29
CA TYR A 414 -36.21 -2.67 -8.60
C TYR A 414 -36.48 -3.76 -9.64
N GLN A 415 -37.32 -3.45 -10.64
CA GLN A 415 -37.85 -4.45 -11.56
C GLN A 415 -36.81 -5.34 -12.26
N PRO A 416 -35.69 -4.81 -12.79
CA PRO A 416 -34.64 -5.65 -13.34
C PRO A 416 -34.07 -6.68 -12.34
N ALA A 417 -33.92 -6.31 -11.06
CA ALA A 417 -33.46 -7.21 -10.02
C ALA A 417 -34.52 -8.27 -9.70
N THR A 418 -35.78 -7.87 -9.49
CA THR A 418 -36.90 -8.80 -9.23
C THR A 418 -37.06 -9.81 -10.37
N SER A 419 -36.97 -9.35 -11.62
CA SER A 419 -37.13 -10.19 -12.81
C SER A 419 -35.99 -11.21 -12.99
N ASN A 420 -34.77 -10.86 -12.55
CA ASN A 420 -33.59 -11.69 -12.69
C ASN A 420 -33.19 -12.42 -11.40
N ALA A 421 -33.97 -12.32 -10.33
CA ALA A 421 -33.61 -12.84 -9.00
C ALA A 421 -33.10 -14.29 -9.00
N PRO A 422 -33.77 -15.27 -9.66
CA PRO A 422 -33.27 -16.65 -9.71
C PRO A 422 -31.91 -16.77 -10.43
N GLN A 423 -31.66 -15.94 -11.43
CA GLN A 423 -30.40 -15.95 -12.18
C GLN A 423 -29.27 -15.31 -11.38
N LEU A 424 -29.56 -14.22 -10.66
CA LEU A 424 -28.59 -13.54 -9.80
C LEU A 424 -28.09 -14.47 -8.68
N LEU A 425 -28.99 -15.21 -8.03
CA LEU A 425 -28.62 -16.20 -7.01
C LEU A 425 -27.81 -17.37 -7.58
N LYS A 426 -28.15 -17.87 -8.77
CA LYS A 426 -27.34 -18.90 -9.47
C LYS A 426 -25.96 -18.40 -9.86
N ASN A 427 -25.86 -17.13 -10.27
CA ASN A 427 -24.58 -16.51 -10.59
C ASN A 427 -23.72 -16.41 -9.33
N ALA A 428 -24.28 -15.93 -8.21
CA ALA A 428 -23.60 -15.84 -6.92
C ALA A 428 -23.02 -17.20 -6.49
N ASP A 429 -23.86 -18.24 -6.45
CA ASP A 429 -23.45 -19.62 -6.15
C ASP A 429 -22.28 -20.10 -7.04
N THR A 430 -22.40 -19.88 -8.35
CA THR A 430 -21.37 -20.27 -9.31
C THR A 430 -20.04 -19.54 -9.05
N PHE A 431 -20.10 -18.24 -8.78
CA PHE A 431 -18.91 -17.45 -8.52
C PHE A 431 -18.22 -17.86 -7.22
N TYR A 432 -18.96 -18.00 -6.12
CA TYR A 432 -18.39 -18.45 -4.86
C TYR A 432 -17.76 -19.84 -4.95
N ARG A 433 -18.42 -20.79 -5.64
CA ARG A 433 -17.83 -22.12 -5.90
C ARG A 433 -16.55 -22.07 -6.72
N ASN A 434 -16.42 -21.11 -7.64
CA ASN A 434 -15.20 -20.95 -8.43
C ASN A 434 -14.09 -20.28 -7.61
N ALA A 435 -14.42 -19.30 -6.78
CA ALA A 435 -13.48 -18.69 -5.83
C ALA A 435 -12.91 -19.74 -4.86
N GLY A 436 -13.77 -20.54 -4.24
CA GLY A 436 -13.36 -21.59 -3.28
C GLY A 436 -12.52 -22.72 -3.88
N LYS A 437 -12.49 -22.89 -5.21
CA LYS A 437 -11.57 -23.84 -5.87
C LYS A 437 -10.16 -23.30 -6.04
N LEU A 438 -10.00 -21.97 -6.01
CA LEU A 438 -8.77 -21.27 -6.35
C LEU A 438 -8.02 -20.79 -5.11
N TYR A 439 -8.74 -20.37 -4.06
CA TYR A 439 -8.12 -20.02 -2.77
C TYR A 439 -7.33 -21.21 -2.21
N GLN A 440 -6.16 -20.93 -1.65
CA GLN A 440 -5.34 -21.93 -0.96
C GLN A 440 -5.70 -22.00 0.52
N GLU A 441 -5.98 -20.86 1.14
CA GLU A 441 -6.35 -20.74 2.55
C GLU A 441 -7.69 -21.42 2.85
N GLU A 442 -7.70 -22.31 3.83
CA GLU A 442 -8.89 -23.09 4.19
C GLU A 442 -10.03 -22.21 4.72
N ASP A 443 -9.72 -21.11 5.40
CA ASP A 443 -10.73 -20.17 5.90
C ASP A 443 -11.46 -19.49 4.73
N MET A 444 -10.73 -18.94 3.74
CA MET A 444 -11.32 -18.37 2.53
C MET A 444 -12.15 -19.39 1.73
N LYS A 445 -11.74 -20.67 1.70
CA LYS A 445 -12.56 -21.75 1.10
C LYS A 445 -13.86 -21.95 1.87
N ALA A 446 -13.81 -21.96 3.20
CA ALA A 446 -14.99 -22.11 4.05
C ALA A 446 -15.97 -20.93 3.86
N ILE A 447 -15.46 -19.69 3.82
CA ILE A 447 -16.26 -18.49 3.54
C ILE A 447 -16.95 -18.62 2.18
N CYS A 448 -16.22 -19.01 1.12
CA CYS A 448 -16.79 -19.22 -0.20
C CYS A 448 -17.89 -20.30 -0.20
N GLN A 449 -17.67 -21.42 0.50
CA GLN A 449 -18.66 -22.50 0.61
C GLN A 449 -19.93 -22.03 1.34
N LEU A 450 -19.78 -21.27 2.43
CA LEU A 450 -20.90 -20.68 3.15
C LEU A 450 -21.70 -19.73 2.26
N ARG A 451 -21.05 -18.76 1.62
CA ARG A 451 -21.72 -17.78 0.73
C ARG A 451 -22.43 -18.47 -0.46
N ALA A 452 -21.85 -19.55 -0.99
CA ALA A 452 -22.49 -20.40 -1.99
C ALA A 452 -23.76 -21.08 -1.44
N PHE A 453 -23.69 -21.66 -0.24
CA PHE A 453 -24.82 -22.29 0.42
C PHE A 453 -25.96 -21.30 0.70
N VAL A 454 -25.64 -20.11 1.21
CA VAL A 454 -26.60 -19.01 1.44
C VAL A 454 -27.35 -18.67 0.14
N SER A 455 -26.61 -18.54 -0.97
CA SER A 455 -27.20 -18.27 -2.29
C SER A 455 -28.19 -19.36 -2.73
N GLN A 456 -27.91 -20.63 -2.42
CA GLN A 456 -28.79 -21.77 -2.72
C GLN A 456 -30.02 -21.83 -1.81
N ALA A 457 -29.86 -21.52 -0.53
CA ALA A 457 -30.97 -21.45 0.43
C ALA A 457 -31.97 -20.35 0.04
N LEU A 458 -31.47 -19.16 -0.31
CA LEU A 458 -32.28 -18.05 -0.84
C LEU A 458 -33.03 -18.45 -2.11
N LEU A 459 -32.35 -19.13 -3.05
CA LEU A 459 -32.97 -19.60 -4.29
C LEU A 459 -34.10 -20.61 -4.05
N SER A 460 -33.96 -21.42 -3.00
CA SER A 460 -34.94 -22.45 -2.63
C SER A 460 -36.04 -21.93 -1.71
N GLY A 461 -35.97 -20.66 -1.27
CA GLY A 461 -36.89 -20.08 -0.29
C GLY A 461 -36.85 -20.77 1.08
N SER A 462 -35.70 -21.39 1.43
CA SER A 462 -35.52 -22.09 2.70
C SER A 462 -35.21 -21.10 3.82
N ASP A 463 -35.65 -21.42 5.05
CA ASP A 463 -35.22 -20.68 6.23
C ASP A 463 -33.71 -20.85 6.41
N LEU A 464 -32.98 -19.73 6.37
CA LEU A 464 -31.51 -19.75 6.30
C LEU A 464 -30.90 -20.38 7.55
N MET A 465 -31.42 -20.02 8.74
CA MET A 465 -30.92 -20.54 10.01
C MET A 465 -31.18 -22.04 10.15
N SER A 466 -32.38 -22.51 9.77
CA SER A 466 -32.69 -23.95 9.74
C SER A 466 -31.86 -24.71 8.71
N ALA A 467 -31.57 -24.10 7.55
CA ALA A 467 -30.72 -24.68 6.52
C ALA A 467 -29.26 -24.78 6.99
N LEU A 468 -28.74 -23.75 7.68
CA LEU A 468 -27.40 -23.75 8.26
C LEU A 468 -27.25 -24.76 9.40
N ALA A 469 -28.24 -24.86 10.29
CA ALA A 469 -28.24 -25.83 11.40
C ALA A 469 -28.32 -27.30 10.92
N SER A 470 -28.89 -27.53 9.73
CA SER A 470 -28.95 -28.86 9.10
C SER A 470 -27.76 -29.16 8.18
N SER A 471 -27.00 -28.12 7.82
CA SER A 471 -25.72 -28.25 7.13
C SER A 471 -24.69 -28.77 8.14
N ASN A 472 -24.12 -29.93 7.84
CA ASN A 472 -23.14 -30.64 8.66
C ASN A 472 -21.75 -29.96 8.61
N ALA A 473 -21.73 -28.63 8.78
CA ALA A 473 -20.52 -27.83 8.70
C ALA A 473 -19.60 -28.19 9.88
N GLN A 474 -18.32 -28.45 9.58
CA GLN A 474 -17.29 -28.74 10.58
C GLN A 474 -16.82 -27.47 11.33
N THR A 475 -17.50 -26.34 11.12
CA THR A 475 -17.16 -25.02 11.67
C THR A 475 -17.94 -24.73 12.95
N SER A 476 -17.38 -23.89 13.83
CA SER A 476 -18.05 -23.51 15.08
C SER A 476 -19.28 -22.62 14.80
N GLU A 477 -20.25 -22.68 15.71
CA GLU A 477 -21.44 -21.81 15.69
C GLU A 477 -21.06 -20.33 15.70
N GLU A 478 -20.09 -19.95 16.55
CA GLU A 478 -19.56 -18.58 16.65
C GLU A 478 -18.95 -18.07 15.32
N TRP A 479 -18.22 -18.92 14.59
CA TRP A 479 -17.69 -18.55 13.28
C TRP A 479 -18.81 -18.36 12.25
N LEU A 480 -19.83 -19.23 12.25
CA LEU A 480 -20.98 -19.09 11.36
C LEU A 480 -21.76 -17.80 11.64
N GLU A 481 -22.02 -17.48 12.91
CA GLU A 481 -22.69 -16.24 13.31
C GLU A 481 -21.90 -15.01 12.87
N SER A 482 -20.59 -14.99 13.10
CA SER A 482 -19.71 -13.92 12.64
C SER A 482 -19.78 -13.76 11.12
N GLN A 483 -19.68 -14.84 10.35
CA GLN A 483 -19.70 -14.76 8.90
C GLN A 483 -21.06 -14.34 8.31
N ILE A 484 -22.15 -14.71 8.97
CA ILE A 484 -23.49 -14.23 8.59
C ILE A 484 -23.64 -12.75 8.93
N GLN A 485 -23.13 -12.31 10.07
CA GLN A 485 -23.10 -10.89 10.44
C GLN A 485 -22.29 -10.08 9.41
N ASP A 486 -21.11 -10.56 8.99
CA ASP A 486 -20.32 -9.92 7.94
C ASP A 486 -21.12 -9.77 6.63
N MET A 487 -21.87 -10.81 6.22
CA MET A 487 -22.73 -10.72 5.03
C MET A 487 -23.90 -9.74 5.18
N ILE A 488 -24.40 -9.53 6.39
CA ILE A 488 -25.44 -8.53 6.70
C ILE A 488 -24.84 -7.12 6.66
N ASP A 489 -23.67 -6.93 7.27
CA ASP A 489 -22.98 -5.63 7.33
C ASP A 489 -22.50 -5.20 5.93
N GLU A 490 -22.08 -6.14 5.10
CA GLU A 490 -21.80 -5.93 3.66
C GLU A 490 -23.08 -5.70 2.81
N GLY A 491 -24.27 -5.87 3.40
CA GLY A 491 -25.55 -5.73 2.72
C GLY A 491 -25.83 -6.82 1.68
N LEU A 492 -25.17 -7.98 1.74
CA LEU A 492 -25.37 -9.09 0.82
C LEU A 492 -26.68 -9.84 1.08
N ILE A 493 -27.07 -9.90 2.35
CA ILE A 493 -28.32 -10.49 2.83
C ILE A 493 -29.05 -9.51 3.73
N ALA A 494 -30.39 -9.61 3.75
CA ALA A 494 -31.19 -8.83 4.67
C ALA A 494 -31.05 -9.40 6.09
N PRO A 495 -31.04 -8.56 7.14
CA PRO A 495 -31.09 -9.03 8.51
C PRO A 495 -32.37 -9.86 8.72
N SER A 496 -32.22 -11.05 9.29
CA SER A 496 -33.35 -11.89 9.69
C SER A 496 -34.23 -11.11 10.66
N SER A 497 -35.52 -10.98 10.32
CA SER A 497 -36.54 -10.31 11.14
C SER A 497 -36.95 -11.15 12.35
#